data_AF-A0A3Q7YCL1-F1
#
_entry.id   AF-A0A3Q7YCL1-F1
#
_cell.length_a   1.000
_cell.length_b   1.000
_cell.length_c   1.000
_cell.angle_alpha   90.00
_cell.angle_beta   90.00
_cell.angle_gamma   90.00
#
_symmetry.space_group_name_H-M   'P 1'
#
loop_
_entity.id
_entity.type
_entity.pdbx_description
1 polymer ?
#
loop_
_entity_poly.entity_id
_entity_poly.type
_entity_poly.pdbx_seq_one_letter_code
_entity_poly.pdbx_strand_id
1 'polypeptide(L)'
;MEQRVAINGKWTHLWKLKRLCIIQTFMWLVAHERFLTIYCRSRWSVGVSPTCFTCKNGDETTDHILKDCVHATQVWIRHGETKVSLKSDLIA
;
A
#
# COMPACT_ATOMS: atom_id res chain seq x y z
N MET A 1 -6.21 15.80 10.31
CA MET A 1 -7.50 15.17 10.01
C MET A 1 -7.22 13.93 9.19
N GLU A 2 -7.12 12.77 9.84
CA GLU A 2 -6.74 11.50 9.21
C GLU A 2 -8.04 10.86 8.71
N GLN A 3 -8.32 10.99 7.41
CA GLN A 3 -9.46 10.32 6.80
C GLN A 3 -9.15 8.83 6.72
N ARG A 4 -9.67 8.07 7.69
CA ARG A 4 -9.68 6.60 7.66
C ARG A 4 -10.53 6.17 6.48
N VAL A 5 -9.92 5.66 5.43
CA VAL A 5 -10.67 5.04 4.33
C VAL A 5 -11.21 3.72 4.85
N ALA A 6 -12.48 3.73 5.30
CA ALA A 6 -13.19 2.52 5.63
C ALA A 6 -13.43 1.74 4.34
N ILE A 7 -12.61 0.73 4.09
CA ILE A 7 -12.84 -0.30 3.08
C ILE A 7 -14.08 -1.12 3.44
N ASN A 8 -15.25 -0.60 3.06
CA ASN A 8 -16.53 -1.30 3.07
C ASN A 8 -16.61 -2.33 1.92
N GLY A 9 -15.59 -3.17 1.79
CA GLY A 9 -15.53 -4.27 0.82
C GLY A 9 -16.13 -5.54 1.41
N LYS A 10 -16.88 -6.32 0.61
CA LYS A 10 -17.32 -7.66 0.99
C LYS A 10 -16.11 -8.61 1.07
N TRP A 11 -15.48 -8.67 2.24
CA TRP A 11 -14.33 -9.53 2.58
C TRP A 11 -14.52 -11.01 2.27
N THR A 12 -15.77 -11.46 2.13
CA THR A 12 -16.14 -12.84 1.78
C THR A 12 -15.46 -13.36 0.53
N HIS A 13 -15.07 -12.49 -0.40
CA HIS A 13 -14.36 -12.90 -1.62
C HIS A 13 -12.89 -13.24 -1.37
N LEU A 14 -12.20 -12.51 -0.49
CA LEU A 14 -10.81 -12.78 -0.12
C LEU A 14 -10.70 -14.14 0.58
N TRP A 15 -11.61 -14.42 1.52
CA TRP A 15 -11.62 -15.65 2.30
C TRP A 15 -12.05 -16.90 1.52
N LYS A 16 -12.67 -16.74 0.34
CA LYS A 16 -13.01 -17.86 -0.56
C LYS A 16 -11.80 -18.45 -1.31
N LEU A 17 -10.64 -17.77 -1.30
CA LEU A 17 -9.42 -18.23 -1.97
C LEU A 17 -8.76 -19.38 -1.20
N LYS A 18 -9.21 -20.62 -1.44
CA LYS A 18 -8.79 -21.84 -0.72
C LYS A 18 -7.29 -22.13 -0.64
N ARG A 19 -6.45 -21.57 -1.52
CA ARG A 19 -5.04 -22.01 -1.70
C ARG A 19 -3.97 -21.04 -1.20
N LEU A 20 -4.30 -19.80 -0.82
CA LEU A 20 -3.28 -18.76 -0.59
C LEU A 20 -3.53 -18.02 0.74
N CYS A 21 -3.51 -18.77 1.85
CA CYS A 21 -3.62 -18.23 3.21
C CYS A 21 -2.64 -17.07 3.48
N ILE A 22 -1.44 -17.16 2.90
CA ILE A 22 -0.43 -16.08 2.98
C ILE A 22 -0.91 -14.79 2.31
N ILE A 23 -1.57 -14.88 1.15
CA ILE A 23 -2.09 -13.70 0.44
C ILE A 23 -3.29 -13.13 1.19
N GLN A 24 -4.16 -13.97 1.75
CA GLN A 24 -5.28 -13.52 2.57
C GLN A 24 -4.81 -12.75 3.81
N THR A 25 -3.85 -13.32 4.54
CA THR A 25 -3.25 -12.69 5.72
C THR A 25 -2.55 -11.39 5.34
N PHE A 26 -1.78 -11.39 4.25
CA PHE A 26 -1.14 -10.18 3.75
C PHE A 26 -2.16 -9.09 3.39
N MET A 27 -3.19 -9.43 2.61
CA MET A 27 -4.24 -8.48 2.23
C MET A 27 -4.99 -7.95 3.44
N TRP A 28 -5.29 -8.80 4.44
CA TRP A 28 -5.89 -8.37 5.70
C TRP A 28 -5.01 -7.36 6.46
N LEU A 29 -3.70 -7.63 6.56
CA LEU A 29 -2.77 -6.71 7.20
C LEU A 29 -2.70 -5.36 6.49
N VAL A 30 -2.62 -5.37 5.15
CA VAL A 30 -2.58 -4.16 4.32
C VAL A 30 -3.85 -3.33 4.51
N ALA A 31 -4.99 -3.99 4.36
CA ALA A 31 -6.32 -3.40 4.44
C ALA A 31 -6.62 -2.77 5.82
N HIS A 32 -6.05 -3.32 6.89
CA HIS A 32 -6.20 -2.76 8.24
C HIS A 32 -5.05 -1.83 8.66
N GLU A 33 -4.17 -1.42 7.75
CA GLU A 33 -2.97 -0.62 8.04
C GLU A 33 -2.12 -1.22 9.19
N ARG A 34 -2.11 -2.56 9.27
CA ARG A 34 -1.33 -3.31 10.27
C ARG A 34 0.04 -3.72 9.74
N PHE A 35 0.40 -3.28 8.53
CA PHE A 35 1.72 -3.49 8.00
C PHE A 35 2.72 -2.59 8.74
N LEU A 36 3.83 -3.16 9.20
CA LEU A 36 4.80 -2.44 10.03
C LEU A 36 5.66 -1.54 9.13
N THR A 37 5.19 -0.33 8.88
CA THR A 37 5.95 0.68 8.13
C THR A 37 6.69 1.65 9.05
N ILE A 38 7.68 2.38 8.51
CA ILE A 38 8.34 3.44 9.29
C ILE A 38 7.34 4.52 9.73
N TYR A 39 6.30 4.83 8.93
CA TYR A 39 5.20 5.71 9.36
C TYR A 39 4.44 5.15 10.58
N CYS A 40 4.09 3.86 10.57
CA CYS A 40 3.46 3.22 11.73
C CYS A 40 4.37 3.27 12.97
N ARG A 41 5.69 3.12 12.78
CA ARG A 41 6.69 3.18 13.84
C ARG A 41 6.92 4.60 14.37
N SER A 42 6.91 5.62 13.52
CA SER A 42 7.13 7.03 13.94
C SER A 42 6.05 7.52 14.89
N ARG A 43 4.82 6.98 14.79
CA ARG A 43 3.72 7.28 15.72
C ARG A 43 4.01 6.96 17.19
N TRP A 44 4.87 5.98 17.45
CA TRP A 44 5.21 5.53 18.80
C TRP A 44 6.62 5.91 19.23
N SER A 45 7.43 6.46 18.33
CA SER A 45 8.85 6.76 18.58
C SER A 45 9.15 8.24 18.35
N VAL A 46 9.65 8.88 19.40
CA VAL A 46 10.09 10.28 19.32
C VAL A 46 11.35 10.35 18.46
N GLY A 47 11.36 11.22 17.45
CA GLY A 47 12.53 11.50 16.62
C GLY A 47 12.74 10.56 15.42
N VAL A 48 11.82 9.65 15.12
CA VAL A 48 11.88 8.84 13.89
C VAL A 48 11.14 9.57 12.77
N SER A 49 11.85 9.91 11.70
CA SER A 49 11.22 10.47 10.50
C SER A 49 10.34 9.41 9.82
N PRO A 50 9.10 9.73 9.45
CA PRO A 50 8.23 8.81 8.70
C PRO A 50 8.69 8.58 7.26
N THR A 51 9.70 9.29 6.76
CA THR A 51 10.14 9.26 5.36
C THR A 51 10.48 7.84 4.87
N CYS A 52 10.03 7.51 3.66
CA CYS A 52 10.36 6.25 2.99
C CYS A 52 11.88 6.06 2.87
N PHE A 53 12.38 4.94 3.37
CA PHE A 53 13.82 4.64 3.31
C PHE A 53 14.30 4.41 1.87
N THR A 54 13.42 3.88 1.01
CA THR A 54 13.78 3.48 -0.36
C THR A 54 13.82 4.67 -1.30
N CYS A 55 12.70 5.37 -1.48
CA CYS A 55 12.64 6.48 -2.45
C CYS A 55 13.00 7.84 -1.85
N LYS A 56 13.00 7.97 -0.50
CA LYS A 56 13.20 9.22 0.24
C LYS A 56 12.24 10.35 -0.14
N ASN A 57 11.12 10.02 -0.80
CA ASN A 57 10.17 10.95 -1.35
C ASN A 57 8.76 10.62 -0.85
N GLY A 58 8.40 11.21 0.30
CA GLY A 58 7.13 10.98 0.99
C GLY A 58 7.26 10.06 2.20
N ASP A 59 6.16 9.92 2.93
CA ASP A 59 6.08 9.08 4.12
C ASP A 59 5.95 7.61 3.73
N GLU A 60 6.60 6.76 4.51
CA GLU A 60 6.58 5.32 4.36
C GLU A 60 5.26 4.73 4.88
N THR A 61 4.17 4.99 4.17
CA THR A 61 2.86 4.38 4.44
C THR A 61 2.74 3.04 3.69
N THR A 62 1.73 2.25 4.06
CA THR A 62 1.45 0.96 3.40
C THR A 62 1.15 1.18 1.91
N ASP A 63 0.33 2.18 1.57
CA ASP A 63 0.01 2.53 0.19
C ASP A 63 1.26 2.99 -0.57
N HIS A 64 2.11 3.79 0.08
CA HIS A 64 3.36 4.23 -0.52
C HIS A 64 4.27 3.04 -0.86
N ILE A 65 4.62 2.17 0.10
CA ILE A 65 5.54 1.05 -0.17
C ILE A 65 4.97 0.05 -1.17
N LEU A 66 3.65 -0.16 -1.19
CA LEU A 66 3.04 -1.18 -2.05
C LEU A 66 2.67 -0.68 -3.44
N LYS A 67 2.42 0.62 -3.62
CA LYS A 67 1.86 1.17 -4.86
C LYS A 67 2.56 2.44 -5.33
N ASP A 68 2.62 3.46 -4.49
CA ASP A 68 2.97 4.82 -4.94
C ASP A 68 4.50 5.08 -4.96
N CYS A 69 5.28 4.26 -4.27
CA CYS A 69 6.73 4.31 -4.28
C CYS A 69 7.25 3.96 -5.68
N VAL A 70 8.15 4.79 -6.22
CA VAL A 70 8.77 4.57 -7.54
C VAL A 70 9.35 3.17 -7.70
N HIS A 71 9.93 2.61 -6.65
CA HIS A 71 10.49 1.26 -6.68
C HIS A 71 9.40 0.19 -6.70
N ALA A 72 8.30 0.40 -5.97
CA ALA A 72 7.14 -0.50 -6.03
C ALA A 72 6.50 -0.47 -7.41
N THR A 73 6.30 0.73 -7.97
CA THR A 73 5.79 0.91 -9.34
C THR A 73 6.66 0.19 -10.37
N GLN A 74 8.00 0.25 -10.24
CA GLN A 74 8.93 -0.47 -11.12
C GLN A 74 8.75 -1.99 -11.05
N VAL A 75 8.54 -2.55 -9.85
CA VAL A 75 8.27 -3.99 -9.70
C VAL A 75 6.98 -4.36 -10.42
N TRP A 76 5.92 -3.56 -10.27
CA TRP A 76 4.64 -3.80 -10.96
C TRP A 76 4.76 -3.68 -12.48
N ILE A 77 5.47 -2.69 -12.99
CA ILE A 77 5.70 -2.54 -14.45
C ILE A 77 6.50 -3.73 -14.99
N ARG A 78 7.50 -4.20 -14.24
CA ARG A 78 8.39 -5.27 -14.68
C ARG A 78 7.72 -6.64 -14.70
N HIS A 79 6.79 -6.90 -13.78
CA HIS A 79 6.18 -8.21 -13.58
C HIS A 79 4.70 -8.28 -13.92
N GLY A 80 4.02 -7.14 -14.05
CA GLY A 80 2.62 -7.06 -14.44
C GLY A 80 2.49 -6.74 -15.92
N GLU A 81 1.96 -7.67 -16.71
CA GLU A 81 1.40 -7.36 -18.03
C GLU A 81 0.12 -6.52 -17.86
N THR A 82 0.29 -5.26 -17.48
CA THR A 82 -0.83 -4.32 -17.40
C THR A 82 -0.57 -3.19 -18.37
N LYS A 83 -1.42 -3.14 -19.41
CA LYS A 83 -1.71 -1.92 -20.14
C LYS A 83 -2.26 -0.92 -19.12
N VAL A 84 -1.38 -0.18 -18.46
CA VAL A 84 -1.74 1.03 -17.75
C VAL A 84 -2.15 2.02 -18.83
N SER A 85 -3.45 2.07 -19.12
CA SER A 85 -4.03 3.21 -19.80
C SER A 85 -3.86 4.38 -18.83
N LEU A 86 -2.80 5.14 -19.06
CA LEU A 86 -2.66 6.49 -18.55
C LEU A 86 -3.88 7.26 -19.06
N LYS A 87 -4.96 7.32 -18.26
CA LYS A 87 -5.95 8.38 -18.43
C LYS A 87 -5.32 9.64 -17.88
N SER A 88 -4.60 10.32 -18.75
CA SER A 88 -4.30 11.73 -18.64
C SER A 88 -5.61 12.51 -18.74
N ASP A 89 -6.37 12.63 -17.66
CA ASP A 89 -7.51 13.55 -17.62
C ASP A 89 -7.69 14.00 -16.17
N LEU A 90 -7.13 15.17 -15.86
CA LEU A 90 -7.68 16.18 -14.95
C LEU A 90 -6.71 17.39 -14.87
N ILE A 91 -6.34 17.96 -16.02
CA ILE A 91 -6.06 19.40 -16.20
C ILE A 91 -6.39 19.75 -17.66
N ALA A 92 -7.66 20.06 -17.93
CA ALA A 92 -8.17 20.97 -18.97
C ALA A 92 -9.70 21.05 -18.82
#